data_AF-A0A9E3SP54-F1
#
_entry.id   AF-A0A9E3SP54-F1
#
_cell.length_a   1.000
_cell.length_b   1.000
_cell.length_c   1.000
_cell.angle_alpha   90.00
_cell.angle_beta   90.00
_cell.angle_gamma   90.00
#
_symmetry.space_group_name_H-M   'P 1'
#
loop_
_entity.id
_entity.type
_entity.pdbx_description
1 polymer ?
#
loop_
_entity_poly.entity_id
_entity_poly.type
_entity_poly.pdbx_seq_one_letter_code
_entity_poly.pdbx_strand_id
1 'polypeptide(L)'
;CGEPALPGGPQKDFQKRFRTQSRARRYYTAAGGWFIVIPKHLAKALEIVKEKQNASFGERQAFIANPSAILKERLEDEYSEDEIESFFEETPEFLSARVSHLGVWEPKQNVYIMGSGQKWLPDDNEAFGVMLGDSLYSINPGDIPDVYDELELAKKQGEKSVGYHEQNIPVTEESLETFGRLSQSIRRSASGKDELNESDKPGQKAQMVPILIDNIEESGYVAPPRQVRGEPGGLPAVLKTTTLFPHQADGVKWLQEHCASGSTGALLADDMGLGKTLQTLTFLAWVQEQMDVGNHQRKPLLIVAPTGLLKNWEDEGETHLASPGLGAVFKAFGAGLKGLDGLTHNQRRERFISTEWVLTTYETLRDKIRYFLPVD
;
A
#
# COMPACT_ATOMS: atom_id res chain seq x y z
N CYS A 1 -17.81 -0.31 0.00
CA CYS A 1 -17.88 -1.44 0.94
C CYS A 1 -19.27 -2.01 0.83
N GLY A 2 -19.39 -3.31 0.54
CA GLY A 2 -20.67 -4.00 0.64
C GLY A 2 -21.03 -4.10 2.12
N GLU A 3 -22.31 -3.92 2.44
CA GLU A 3 -22.81 -4.27 3.77
C GLU A 3 -22.50 -5.75 4.05
N PRO A 4 -22.17 -6.13 5.30
CA PRO A 4 -21.95 -7.52 5.64
C PRO A 4 -23.18 -8.34 5.29
N ALA A 5 -22.98 -9.49 4.63
CA ALA A 5 -24.06 -10.38 4.18
C ALA A 5 -24.96 -10.89 5.32
N LEU A 6 -24.53 -10.76 6.58
CA LEU A 6 -25.27 -11.11 7.78
C LEU A 6 -25.21 -9.97 8.80
N PRO A 7 -26.32 -9.66 9.50
CA PRO A 7 -26.29 -8.78 10.67
C PRO A 7 -25.38 -9.37 11.77
N GLY A 8 -24.85 -8.51 12.64
CA GLY A 8 -23.82 -8.89 13.62
C GLY A 8 -24.20 -10.02 14.59
N GLY A 9 -25.48 -10.16 14.94
CA GLY A 9 -25.98 -11.26 15.77
C GLY A 9 -25.92 -12.62 15.07
N PRO A 10 -26.61 -12.80 13.94
CA PRO A 10 -26.52 -14.00 13.08
C PRO A 10 -25.09 -14.36 12.66
N GLN A 11 -24.23 -13.37 12.40
CA GLN A 11 -22.84 -13.58 12.01
C GLN A 11 -22.02 -14.27 13.11
N LYS A 12 -22.13 -13.82 14.37
CA LYS A 12 -21.43 -14.43 15.50
C LYS A 12 -21.91 -15.88 15.75
N ASP A 13 -23.21 -16.13 15.63
CA ASP A 13 -23.76 -17.49 15.77
C ASP A 13 -23.28 -18.42 14.65
N PHE A 14 -23.26 -17.93 13.41
CA PHE A 14 -22.67 -18.66 12.27
C PHE A 14 -21.21 -19.02 12.51
N GLN A 15 -20.36 -18.05 12.90
CA GLN A 15 -18.93 -18.30 13.15
C GLN A 15 -18.71 -19.35 14.24
N LYS A 16 -19.47 -19.27 15.34
CA LYS A 16 -19.39 -20.25 16.44
C LYS A 16 -19.76 -21.65 15.95
N ARG A 17 -20.86 -21.78 15.22
CA ARG A 17 -21.34 -23.08 14.68
C ARG A 17 -20.42 -23.64 13.61
N PHE A 18 -19.89 -22.78 12.74
CA PHE A 18 -18.91 -23.16 11.75
C PHE A 18 -17.67 -23.74 12.43
N ARG A 19 -17.06 -23.03 13.38
CA ARG A 19 -15.84 -23.48 14.09
C ARG A 19 -16.01 -24.78 14.87
N THR A 20 -17.18 -25.00 15.47
CA THR A 20 -17.44 -26.17 16.34
C THR A 20 -17.73 -27.45 15.58
N GLN A 21 -18.20 -27.37 14.34
CA GLN A 21 -18.49 -28.55 13.54
C GLN A 21 -17.21 -29.12 12.91
N SER A 22 -17.18 -30.42 12.57
CA SER A 22 -16.03 -31.04 11.91
C SER A 22 -15.99 -30.81 10.39
N ARG A 23 -17.15 -30.63 9.75
CA ARG A 23 -17.28 -30.39 8.29
C ARG A 23 -18.02 -29.10 7.99
N ALA A 24 -17.85 -28.56 6.79
CA ALA A 24 -18.66 -27.46 6.28
C ALA A 24 -20.03 -27.99 5.84
N ARG A 25 -21.11 -27.53 6.48
CA ARG A 25 -22.48 -27.80 6.06
C ARG A 25 -22.95 -26.78 5.04
N ARG A 26 -23.97 -27.14 4.26
CA ARG A 26 -24.64 -26.22 3.33
C ARG A 26 -25.73 -25.37 3.98
N TYR A 27 -26.16 -25.72 5.19
CA TYR A 27 -27.28 -25.09 5.87
C TYR A 27 -26.92 -24.83 7.32
N TYR A 28 -27.07 -23.59 7.76
CA TYR A 28 -26.92 -23.21 9.16
C TYR A 28 -28.16 -22.46 9.62
N THR A 29 -28.63 -22.80 10.82
CA THR A 29 -29.60 -21.97 11.52
C THR A 29 -28.82 -20.95 12.35
N ALA A 30 -29.26 -19.69 12.31
CA ALA A 30 -28.69 -18.60 13.07
C ALA A 30 -29.78 -17.91 13.91
N ALA A 31 -29.38 -17.23 14.97
CA ALA A 31 -30.28 -16.51 15.88
C ALA A 31 -31.21 -15.52 15.13
N GLY A 32 -32.41 -15.31 15.65
CA GLY A 32 -33.40 -14.39 15.06
C GLY A 32 -34.15 -14.95 13.85
N GLY A 33 -34.22 -16.27 13.70
CA GLY A 33 -34.96 -16.92 12.61
C GLY A 33 -34.21 -16.94 11.26
N TRP A 34 -32.91 -16.64 11.26
CA TRP A 34 -32.09 -16.62 10.06
C TRP A 34 -31.70 -18.03 9.62
N PHE A 35 -31.86 -18.30 8.33
CA PHE A 35 -31.38 -19.53 7.69
C PHE A 35 -30.31 -19.16 6.67
N ILE A 36 -29.09 -19.62 6.92
CA ILE A 36 -27.95 -19.37 6.06
C ILE A 36 -27.80 -20.57 5.13
N VAL A 37 -27.94 -20.32 3.83
CA VAL A 37 -27.77 -21.32 2.79
C VAL A 37 -26.47 -21.04 2.06
N ILE A 38 -25.53 -21.98 2.18
CA ILE A 38 -24.24 -21.90 1.48
C ILE A 38 -24.39 -22.60 0.12
N PRO A 39 -24.07 -21.89 -0.98
CA PRO A 39 -23.99 -22.50 -2.30
C PRO A 39 -23.06 -23.72 -2.31
N LYS A 40 -23.33 -24.70 -3.18
CA LYS A 40 -22.55 -25.95 -3.23
C LYS A 40 -21.04 -25.70 -3.39
N HIS A 41 -20.71 -24.75 -4.25
CA HIS A 41 -19.34 -24.38 -4.58
C HIS A 41 -18.60 -23.76 -3.37
N LEU A 42 -19.25 -22.83 -2.66
CA LEU A 42 -18.68 -22.18 -1.48
C LEU A 42 -18.55 -23.15 -0.29
N ALA A 43 -19.43 -24.15 -0.19
CA ALA A 43 -19.35 -25.17 0.85
C ALA A 43 -18.07 -26.03 0.73
N LYS A 44 -17.62 -26.34 -0.50
CA LYS A 44 -16.36 -27.07 -0.74
C LYS A 44 -15.14 -26.21 -0.40
N ALA A 45 -15.13 -24.94 -0.80
CA ALA A 45 -14.07 -24.01 -0.40
C ALA A 45 -13.96 -23.88 1.13
N LEU A 46 -15.09 -23.79 1.84
CA LEU A 46 -15.13 -23.76 3.30
C LEU A 46 -14.70 -25.09 3.96
N GLU A 47 -14.82 -26.21 3.26
CA GLU A 47 -14.30 -27.50 3.73
C GLU A 47 -12.77 -27.51 3.71
N ILE A 48 -12.16 -26.93 2.67
CA ILE A 48 -10.70 -26.75 2.59
C ILE A 48 -10.20 -25.83 3.72
N VAL A 49 -10.90 -24.73 3.98
CA VAL A 49 -10.60 -23.83 5.12
C VAL A 49 -10.65 -24.59 6.45
N LYS A 50 -11.64 -25.46 6.63
CA LYS A 50 -11.78 -26.32 7.82
C LYS A 50 -10.61 -27.28 8.02
N GLU A 51 -10.16 -27.91 6.94
CA GLU A 51 -8.99 -28.79 6.98
C GLU A 51 -7.74 -28.02 7.38
N LYS A 52 -7.50 -26.86 6.76
CA LYS A 52 -6.33 -26.03 7.04
C LYS A 52 -6.34 -25.47 8.47
N GLN A 53 -7.50 -25.18 9.06
CA GLN A 53 -7.59 -24.77 10.47
C GLN A 53 -7.04 -25.83 11.44
N ASN A 54 -7.12 -27.11 11.09
CA ASN A 54 -6.62 -28.22 11.90
C ASN A 54 -5.19 -28.66 11.52
N ALA A 55 -4.57 -28.01 10.53
CA ALA A 55 -3.25 -28.36 10.02
C ALA A 55 -2.12 -27.83 10.92
N SER A 56 -0.88 -28.21 10.61
CA SER A 56 0.30 -27.72 11.32
C SER A 56 0.41 -26.17 11.24
N PHE A 57 1.20 -25.58 12.12
CA PHE A 57 1.39 -24.12 12.12
C PHE A 57 1.93 -23.59 10.77
N GLY A 58 2.91 -24.28 10.18
CA GLY A 58 3.49 -23.90 8.89
C GLY A 58 2.49 -23.98 7.73
N GLU A 59 1.65 -25.02 7.70
CA GLU A 59 0.61 -25.15 6.67
C GLU A 59 -0.51 -24.12 6.81
N ARG A 60 -0.83 -23.72 8.05
CA ARG A 60 -1.76 -22.62 8.33
C ARG A 60 -1.19 -21.29 7.86
N GLN A 61 0.08 -21.03 8.16
CA GLN A 61 0.76 -19.81 7.74
C GLN A 61 0.84 -19.73 6.20
N ALA A 62 1.18 -20.83 5.53
CA ALA A 62 1.19 -20.90 4.07
C ALA A 62 -0.21 -20.70 3.46
N PHE A 63 -1.25 -21.25 4.08
CA PHE A 63 -2.63 -21.05 3.64
C PHE A 63 -3.13 -19.62 3.82
N ILE A 64 -2.73 -18.95 4.91
CA ILE A 64 -3.05 -17.54 5.13
C ILE A 64 -2.29 -16.66 4.11
N ALA A 65 -1.03 -16.99 3.81
CA ALA A 65 -0.24 -16.26 2.84
C ALA A 65 -0.83 -16.37 1.42
N ASN A 66 -1.24 -17.56 0.99
CA ASN A 66 -1.77 -17.76 -0.37
C ASN A 66 -2.94 -18.76 -0.40
N PRO A 67 -4.15 -18.33 0.00
CA PRO A 67 -5.33 -19.18 0.02
C PRO A 67 -5.83 -19.53 -1.40
N SER A 68 -5.67 -18.61 -2.36
CA SER A 68 -6.17 -18.78 -3.73
C SER A 68 -5.43 -19.91 -4.46
N ALA A 69 -4.10 -20.00 -4.35
CA ALA A 69 -3.32 -21.07 -4.97
C ALA A 69 -3.74 -22.47 -4.46
N ILE A 70 -3.99 -22.60 -3.15
CA ILE A 70 -4.37 -23.87 -2.53
C ILE A 70 -5.81 -24.27 -2.88
N LEU A 71 -6.72 -23.29 -2.92
CA LEU A 71 -8.09 -23.54 -3.37
C LEU A 71 -8.12 -23.96 -4.84
N LYS A 72 -7.28 -23.32 -5.68
CA LYS A 72 -7.14 -23.65 -7.09
C LYS A 72 -6.65 -25.08 -7.31
N GLU A 73 -5.54 -25.46 -6.67
CA GLU A 73 -5.00 -26.84 -6.71
C GLU A 73 -6.04 -27.90 -6.29
N ARG A 74 -6.89 -27.58 -5.30
CA ARG A 74 -7.88 -28.53 -4.75
C ARG A 74 -9.20 -28.58 -5.52
N LEU A 75 -9.52 -27.55 -6.29
CA LEU A 75 -10.83 -27.37 -6.93
C LEU A 75 -10.75 -27.32 -8.46
N GLU A 76 -9.55 -27.35 -9.05
CA GLU A 76 -9.31 -27.28 -10.51
C GLU A 76 -10.00 -28.40 -11.30
N ASP A 77 -10.20 -29.58 -10.69
CA ASP A 77 -10.89 -30.72 -11.33
C ASP A 77 -12.40 -30.51 -11.49
N GLU A 78 -13.00 -29.59 -10.73
CA GLU A 78 -14.45 -29.46 -10.60
C GLU A 78 -15.00 -28.07 -10.93
N TYR A 79 -14.18 -27.03 -10.86
CA TYR A 79 -14.57 -25.63 -11.05
C TYR A 79 -13.58 -24.92 -11.96
N SER A 80 -14.07 -23.96 -12.75
CA SER A 80 -13.18 -23.11 -13.52
C SER A 80 -12.42 -22.15 -12.61
N GLU A 81 -11.30 -21.60 -13.09
CA GLU A 81 -10.51 -20.61 -12.33
C GLU A 81 -11.37 -19.41 -11.91
N ASP A 82 -12.17 -18.89 -12.85
CA ASP A 82 -13.12 -17.78 -12.61
C ASP A 82 -14.12 -18.08 -11.47
N GLU A 83 -14.61 -19.33 -11.39
CA GLU A 83 -15.52 -19.74 -10.32
C GLU A 83 -14.81 -19.81 -8.97
N ILE A 84 -13.62 -20.40 -8.93
CA ILE A 84 -12.81 -20.54 -7.70
C ILE A 84 -12.48 -19.18 -7.09
N GLU A 85 -12.11 -18.24 -7.94
CA GLU A 85 -11.71 -16.91 -7.51
C GLU A 85 -12.91 -16.05 -7.10
N SER A 86 -14.12 -16.35 -7.61
CA SER A 86 -15.36 -15.73 -7.11
C SER A 86 -15.74 -16.18 -5.69
N PHE A 87 -15.15 -17.27 -5.17
CA PHE A 87 -15.44 -17.76 -3.81
C PHE A 87 -14.80 -16.89 -2.73
N PHE A 88 -13.84 -16.04 -3.10
CA PHE A 88 -13.09 -15.20 -2.18
C PHE A 88 -13.30 -13.72 -2.52
N GLU A 89 -13.91 -12.99 -1.57
CA GLU A 89 -13.71 -11.55 -1.51
C GLU A 89 -12.54 -11.30 -0.56
N GLU A 90 -11.41 -10.89 -1.13
CA GLU A 90 -10.19 -10.56 -0.40
C GLU A 90 -10.46 -9.42 0.59
N THR A 91 -10.53 -9.77 1.88
CA THR A 91 -10.61 -8.80 2.97
C THR A 91 -9.21 -8.23 3.28
N PRO A 92 -9.12 -7.03 3.88
CA PRO A 92 -7.88 -6.36 4.28
C PRO A 92 -6.79 -7.20 4.93
N GLU A 93 -7.18 -8.30 5.58
CA GLU A 93 -6.25 -9.18 6.30
C GLU A 93 -5.26 -9.91 5.36
N PHE A 94 -5.49 -9.86 4.05
CA PHE A 94 -4.60 -10.42 3.01
C PHE A 94 -3.74 -9.36 2.28
N LEU A 95 -3.70 -8.13 2.81
CA LEU A 95 -2.88 -7.07 2.24
C LEU A 95 -1.41 -7.20 2.70
N SER A 96 -0.50 -6.63 1.92
CA SER A 96 0.95 -6.54 2.21
C SER A 96 1.24 -6.33 3.70
N ALA A 97 2.31 -6.91 4.23
CA ALA A 97 2.71 -6.80 5.65
C ALA A 97 2.86 -5.34 6.18
N ARG A 98 2.90 -4.35 5.29
CA ARG A 98 2.90 -2.93 5.63
C ARG A 98 1.50 -2.33 5.83
N VAL A 99 0.44 -3.01 5.40
CA VAL A 99 -0.94 -2.55 5.57
C VAL A 99 -1.43 -2.99 6.94
N SER A 100 -1.86 -2.04 7.78
CA SER A 100 -2.42 -2.36 9.09
C SER A 100 -3.90 -2.76 9.01
N HIS A 101 -4.72 -2.03 8.23
CA HIS A 101 -6.15 -2.29 8.03
C HIS A 101 -6.71 -1.51 6.82
N LEU A 102 -7.95 -1.77 6.39
CA LEU A 102 -8.69 -0.83 5.56
C LEU A 102 -9.40 0.19 6.45
N GLY A 103 -9.28 1.47 6.13
CA GLY A 103 -9.88 2.56 6.87
C GLY A 103 -10.21 3.73 5.95
N VAL A 104 -10.84 4.75 6.53
CA VAL A 104 -11.00 6.04 5.85
C VAL A 104 -9.63 6.69 5.77
N TRP A 105 -9.24 7.17 4.59
CA TRP A 105 -7.99 7.90 4.47
C TRP A 105 -8.06 9.19 5.27
N GLU A 106 -7.12 9.39 6.17
CA GLU A 106 -6.94 10.65 6.88
C GLU A 106 -5.66 11.34 6.37
N PRO A 107 -5.72 12.65 6.05
CA PRO A 107 -4.54 13.41 5.70
C PRO A 107 -3.59 13.45 6.90
N LYS A 108 -2.38 12.89 6.74
CA LYS A 108 -1.33 12.99 7.75
C LYS A 108 -0.85 14.43 7.84
N GLN A 109 -1.05 15.06 8.99
CA GLN A 109 -0.46 16.37 9.27
C GLN A 109 0.98 16.14 9.74
N ASN A 110 1.91 16.24 8.81
CA ASN A 110 3.33 16.17 9.14
C ASN A 110 3.72 17.48 9.82
N VAL A 111 4.31 17.39 11.00
CA VAL A 111 4.86 18.53 11.68
C VAL A 111 6.30 18.73 11.17
N TYR A 112 6.61 19.91 10.62
CA TYR A 112 7.90 20.14 9.97
C TYR A 112 8.97 20.44 11.02
N ILE A 113 10.12 19.77 10.92
CA ILE A 113 11.29 20.14 11.72
C ILE A 113 11.88 21.42 11.11
N MET A 114 11.84 22.52 11.85
CA MET A 114 12.47 23.76 11.42
C MET A 114 13.95 23.71 11.75
N GLY A 115 14.76 23.34 10.76
CA GLY A 115 16.20 23.32 10.92
C GLY A 115 16.73 24.71 11.25
N SER A 116 17.47 24.82 12.35
CA SER A 116 18.41 25.92 12.53
C SER A 116 19.41 25.88 11.37
N GLY A 117 19.65 27.03 10.74
CA GLY A 117 20.42 27.10 9.50
C GLY A 117 21.76 26.36 9.60
N GLN A 118 21.88 25.25 8.87
CA GLN A 118 23.09 24.41 8.71
C GLN A 118 23.39 23.39 9.83
N LYS A 119 22.47 22.46 10.09
CA LYS A 119 22.83 21.10 10.56
C LYS A 119 21.95 20.05 9.86
N TRP A 120 22.58 19.00 9.35
CA TRP A 120 21.91 17.88 8.65
C TRP A 120 21.06 17.00 9.58
N LEU A 121 21.16 17.21 10.89
CA LEU A 121 20.34 16.58 11.92
C LEU A 121 19.81 17.67 12.87
N PRO A 122 18.51 17.65 13.21
CA PRO A 122 17.92 18.49 14.25
C PRO A 122 18.67 18.31 15.58
N ASP A 123 18.90 19.40 16.31
CA ASP A 123 19.25 19.27 17.73
C ASP A 123 17.99 18.77 18.49
N ASP A 124 18.14 17.96 19.56
CA ASP A 124 17.03 17.32 20.32
C ASP A 124 15.96 18.29 20.89
N ASN A 125 16.19 19.61 20.76
CA ASN A 125 15.31 20.68 21.23
C ASN A 125 14.63 21.48 20.07
N GLU A 126 14.65 20.98 18.83
CA GLU A 126 14.06 21.73 17.72
C GLU A 126 12.52 21.80 17.80
N ALA A 127 12.02 23.04 17.75
CA ALA A 127 10.61 23.34 17.76
C ALA A 127 9.98 23.02 16.40
N PHE A 128 8.78 22.48 16.43
CA PHE A 128 8.10 21.98 15.25
C PHE A 128 7.19 23.05 14.64
N GLY A 129 7.13 23.12 13.32
CA GLY A 129 6.32 24.09 12.57
C GLY A 129 4.88 23.61 12.36
N VAL A 130 3.91 24.32 12.94
CA VAL A 130 2.46 24.15 12.71
C VAL A 130 1.96 25.26 11.78
N MET A 131 1.39 24.88 10.64
CA MET A 131 0.78 25.82 9.68
C MET A 131 -0.67 26.13 10.07
N LEU A 132 -1.03 27.43 10.12
CA LEU A 132 -2.40 27.91 10.23
C LEU A 132 -2.62 28.97 9.15
N GLY A 133 -3.49 28.69 8.17
CA GLY A 133 -3.58 29.50 6.95
C GLY A 133 -2.21 29.65 6.26
N ASP A 134 -1.74 30.90 6.11
CA ASP A 134 -0.44 31.23 5.49
C ASP A 134 0.68 31.49 6.53
N SER A 135 0.42 31.27 7.83
CA SER A 135 1.36 31.57 8.92
C SER A 135 1.89 30.29 9.57
N LEU A 136 3.21 30.25 9.79
CA LEU A 136 3.91 29.12 10.40
C LEU A 136 4.23 29.44 11.87
N TYR A 137 3.83 28.55 12.77
CA TYR A 137 4.03 28.67 14.21
C TYR A 137 5.00 27.61 14.73
N SER A 138 6.01 28.01 15.49
CA SER A 138 7.04 27.13 16.03
C SER A 138 6.67 26.70 17.46
N ILE A 139 6.35 25.42 17.65
CA ILE A 139 5.80 24.86 18.89
C ILE A 139 6.46 23.52 19.20
N ASN A 140 6.85 23.29 20.44
CA ASN A 140 7.38 22.00 20.86
C ASN A 140 6.23 20.96 20.94
N PRO A 141 6.37 19.74 20.39
CA PRO A 141 5.33 18.71 20.45
C PRO A 141 4.84 18.42 21.88
N GLY A 142 5.73 18.47 22.87
CA GLY A 142 5.36 18.29 24.27
C GLY A 142 4.32 19.30 24.75
N ASP A 143 4.33 20.52 24.21
CA ASP A 143 3.49 21.64 24.66
C ASP A 143 2.19 21.75 23.84
N ILE A 144 2.07 21.04 22.72
CA ILE A 144 0.87 21.08 21.86
C ILE A 144 -0.43 20.77 22.63
N PRO A 145 -0.49 19.77 23.53
CA PRO A 145 -1.67 19.53 24.35
C PRO A 145 -2.06 20.71 25.24
N ASP A 146 -1.08 21.40 25.82
CA ASP A 146 -1.32 22.54 26.71
C ASP A 146 -1.79 23.76 25.91
N VAL A 147 -1.15 24.04 24.77
CA VAL A 147 -1.57 25.10 23.83
C VAL A 147 -2.99 24.86 23.32
N TYR A 148 -3.38 23.60 23.05
CA TYR A 148 -4.75 23.28 22.66
C TYR A 148 -5.76 23.60 23.77
N ASP A 149 -5.46 23.19 25.01
CA ASP A 149 -6.34 23.45 26.16
C ASP A 149 -6.48 24.97 26.42
N GLU A 150 -5.40 25.74 26.22
CA GLU A 150 -5.43 27.21 26.24
C GLU A 150 -6.28 27.82 25.11
N LEU A 151 -6.18 27.32 23.87
CA LEU A 151 -7.01 27.77 22.75
C LEU A 151 -8.51 27.50 23.01
N GLU A 152 -8.86 26.36 23.60
CA GLU A 152 -10.24 26.06 24.00
C GLU A 152 -10.75 27.04 25.06
N LEU A 153 -9.91 27.36 26.05
CA LEU A 153 -10.26 28.30 27.11
C LEU A 153 -10.43 29.71 26.55
N ALA A 154 -9.48 30.16 25.72
CA ALA A 154 -9.50 31.45 25.04
C ALA A 154 -10.76 31.61 24.18
N LYS A 155 -11.18 30.56 23.45
CA LYS A 155 -12.45 30.57 22.70
C LYS A 155 -13.66 30.73 23.62
N LYS A 156 -13.69 30.07 24.78
CA LYS A 156 -14.78 30.21 25.77
C LYS A 156 -14.83 31.61 26.38
N GLN A 157 -13.67 32.26 26.52
CA GLN A 157 -13.54 33.61 27.07
C GLN A 157 -13.69 34.73 26.02
N GLY A 158 -13.76 34.37 24.73
CA GLY A 158 -13.90 35.32 23.63
C GLY A 158 -12.59 36.04 23.26
N GLU A 159 -11.45 35.47 23.63
CA GLU A 159 -10.13 35.97 23.26
C GLU A 159 -9.80 35.64 21.80
N LYS A 160 -8.98 36.50 21.19
CA LYS A 160 -8.67 36.42 19.75
C LYS A 160 -7.36 35.69 19.44
N SER A 161 -6.50 35.53 20.44
CA SER A 161 -5.19 34.90 20.28
C SER A 161 -4.67 34.36 21.61
N VAL A 162 -3.95 33.24 21.56
CA VAL A 162 -3.19 32.67 22.68
C VAL A 162 -1.70 32.96 22.45
N GLY A 163 -1.02 33.43 23.49
CA GLY A 163 0.43 33.70 23.43
C GLY A 163 1.24 32.45 23.75
N TYR A 164 2.09 32.01 22.83
CA TYR A 164 3.05 30.93 23.06
C TYR A 164 4.45 31.42 22.68
N HIS A 165 5.34 31.52 23.67
CA HIS A 165 6.63 32.22 23.57
C HIS A 165 6.49 33.62 22.94
N GLU A 166 7.18 33.91 21.83
CA GLU A 166 7.14 35.20 21.12
C GLU A 166 6.06 35.24 20.01
N GLN A 167 5.15 34.26 20.00
CA GLN A 167 4.15 34.09 18.94
C GLN A 167 2.73 34.23 19.49
N ASN A 168 1.84 34.82 18.70
CA ASN A 168 0.41 34.90 19.01
C ASN A 168 -0.36 34.00 18.04
N ILE A 169 -0.85 32.88 18.57
CA ILE A 169 -1.63 31.88 17.82
C ILE A 169 -3.09 32.36 17.77
N PRO A 170 -3.67 32.61 16.58
CA PRO A 170 -5.02 33.12 16.46
C PRO A 170 -6.04 32.07 16.86
N VAL A 171 -7.05 32.48 17.65
CA VAL A 171 -8.17 31.60 18.07
C VAL A 171 -9.21 31.56 16.95
N THR A 172 -8.99 30.67 15.99
CA THR A 172 -9.91 30.40 14.87
C THR A 172 -10.45 28.97 14.94
N GLU A 173 -11.53 28.66 14.20
CA GLU A 173 -11.99 27.27 14.07
C GLU A 173 -10.91 26.36 13.48
N GLU A 174 -10.11 26.87 12.53
CA GLU A 174 -8.97 26.17 11.94
C GLU A 174 -7.88 25.87 12.97
N SER A 175 -7.55 26.82 13.85
CA SER A 175 -6.58 26.60 14.92
C SER A 175 -7.03 25.49 15.87
N LEU A 176 -8.29 25.50 16.30
CA LEU A 176 -8.82 24.50 17.21
C LEU A 176 -8.91 23.12 16.56
N GLU A 177 -9.29 23.04 15.29
CA GLU A 177 -9.23 21.76 14.57
C GLU A 177 -7.79 21.23 14.48
N THR A 178 -6.84 22.09 14.11
CA THR A 178 -5.44 21.70 13.88
C THR A 178 -4.77 21.27 15.18
N PHE A 179 -4.79 22.13 16.20
CA PHE A 179 -4.22 21.82 17.50
C PHE A 179 -4.97 20.69 18.22
N GLY A 180 -6.28 20.55 18.00
CA GLY A 180 -7.07 19.45 18.56
C GLY A 180 -6.70 18.08 17.97
N ARG A 181 -6.45 18.03 16.66
CA ARG A 181 -5.96 16.79 16.01
C ARG A 181 -4.54 16.45 16.46
N LEU A 182 -3.65 17.44 16.52
CA LEU A 182 -2.27 17.24 16.97
C LEU A 182 -2.20 16.82 18.44
N SER A 183 -2.96 17.47 19.33
CA SER A 183 -3.01 17.13 20.76
C SER A 183 -3.54 15.71 20.98
N GLN A 184 -4.56 15.29 20.22
CA GLN A 184 -5.06 13.92 20.25
C GLN A 184 -4.00 12.93 19.75
N SER A 185 -3.30 13.23 18.66
CA SER A 185 -2.23 12.37 18.14
C SER A 185 -1.14 12.14 19.19
N ILE A 186 -0.68 13.20 19.85
CA ILE A 186 0.39 13.14 20.86
C ILE A 186 -0.08 12.41 22.12
N ARG A 187 -1.32 12.67 22.58
CA ARG A 187 -1.95 11.93 23.70
C ARG A 187 -2.15 10.44 23.36
N ARG A 188 -2.39 10.08 22.09
CA ARG A 188 -2.49 8.69 21.61
C ARG A 188 -1.12 8.00 21.61
N SER A 189 -0.08 8.64 21.07
CA SER A 189 1.29 8.13 21.12
C SER A 189 1.78 7.87 22.55
N ALA A 190 1.40 8.73 23.50
CA ALA A 190 1.74 8.55 24.92
C ALA A 190 0.93 7.45 25.63
N SER A 191 -0.24 7.05 25.12
CA SER A 191 -1.15 6.12 25.80
C SER A 191 -1.19 4.71 25.19
N GLY A 192 -0.52 4.47 24.06
CA GLY A 192 -0.37 3.14 23.45
C GLY A 192 -1.68 2.47 23.05
N LYS A 193 -2.75 3.24 22.84
CA LYS A 193 -4.09 2.74 22.46
C LYS A 193 -4.53 3.34 21.13
N ASP A 194 -4.44 2.53 20.09
CA ASP A 194 -5.07 2.77 18.79
C ASP A 194 -6.59 2.50 18.90
N GLU A 195 -7.37 3.52 19.23
CA GLU A 195 -8.82 3.50 18.99
C GLU A 195 -9.20 4.47 17.85
N LEU A 196 -9.85 3.89 16.84
CA LEU A 196 -10.36 4.51 15.62
C LEU A 196 -11.49 5.48 15.98
N ASN A 197 -11.41 6.73 15.53
CA ASN A 197 -12.58 7.63 15.54
C ASN A 197 -12.96 8.00 14.10
N GLU A 198 -14.22 7.75 13.77
CA GLU A 198 -14.87 8.15 12.53
C GLU A 198 -14.83 9.68 12.37
N SER A 199 -14.32 10.14 11.23
CA SER A 199 -14.40 11.55 10.86
C SER A 199 -15.84 11.95 10.54
N ASP A 200 -16.43 12.81 11.38
CA ASP A 200 -17.71 13.49 11.16
C ASP A 200 -17.59 14.51 10.01
N LYS A 201 -17.94 14.09 8.78
CA LYS A 201 -18.44 15.01 7.73
C LYS A 201 -19.68 14.39 7.06
N PRO A 202 -20.87 15.00 7.18
CA PRO A 202 -22.07 14.46 6.55
C PRO A 202 -22.01 14.63 5.02
N GLY A 203 -21.95 13.51 4.29
CA GLY A 203 -22.31 13.47 2.86
C GLY A 203 -21.29 12.89 1.88
N GLN A 204 -20.04 12.63 2.25
CA GLN A 204 -19.10 11.89 1.41
C GLN A 204 -19.07 10.42 1.84
N LYS A 205 -19.38 9.50 0.92
CA LYS A 205 -19.13 8.06 1.13
C LYS A 205 -17.63 7.90 1.33
N ALA A 206 -17.21 7.67 2.58
CA ALA A 206 -15.81 7.48 2.91
C ALA A 206 -15.26 6.29 2.11
N GLN A 207 -14.31 6.57 1.22
CA GLN A 207 -13.66 5.54 0.41
C GLN A 207 -12.68 4.79 1.30
N MET A 208 -12.96 3.51 1.55
CA MET A 208 -12.06 2.65 2.34
C MET A 208 -10.81 2.33 1.53
N VAL A 209 -9.66 2.74 2.04
CA VAL A 209 -8.32 2.53 1.48
C VAL A 209 -7.43 1.74 2.45
N PRO A 210 -6.34 1.12 1.97
CA PRO A 210 -5.31 0.55 2.84
C PRO A 210 -4.65 1.63 3.70
N ILE A 211 -4.72 1.48 5.01
CA ILE A 211 -3.98 2.27 5.98
C ILE A 211 -2.65 1.58 6.22
N LEU A 212 -1.55 2.32 6.02
CA LEU A 212 -0.19 1.79 6.09
C LEU A 212 0.43 2.03 7.46
N ILE A 213 1.19 1.06 7.94
CA ILE A 213 2.22 1.25 8.96
C ILE A 213 3.28 2.17 8.35
N ASP A 214 3.41 3.36 8.92
CA ASP A 214 4.35 4.35 8.43
C ASP A 214 5.70 4.29 9.14
N ASN A 215 6.64 4.99 8.52
CA ASN A 215 7.99 5.17 9.04
C ASN A 215 8.30 6.68 9.13
N ILE A 216 7.32 7.53 9.47
CA ILE A 216 7.49 8.99 9.44
C ILE A 216 8.24 9.46 10.68
N GLU A 217 7.71 9.15 11.87
CA GLU A 217 8.33 9.53 13.15
C GLU A 217 9.21 8.41 13.70
N GLU A 218 8.71 7.17 13.65
CA GLU A 218 9.40 5.98 14.14
C GLU A 218 9.43 4.89 13.06
N SER A 219 10.38 3.94 13.14
CA SER A 219 10.47 2.84 12.19
C SER A 219 9.40 1.77 12.47
N GLY A 220 8.14 2.06 12.11
CA GLY A 220 7.00 1.17 12.38
C GLY A 220 7.02 -0.12 11.55
N TYR A 221 7.57 -0.10 10.33
CA TYR A 221 7.69 -1.28 9.48
C TYR A 221 9.08 -1.43 8.85
N VAL A 222 9.70 -2.59 9.05
CA VAL A 222 10.93 -3.00 8.37
C VAL A 222 10.66 -4.29 7.61
N ALA A 223 10.78 -4.24 6.28
CA ALA A 223 10.63 -5.41 5.46
C ALA A 223 11.81 -6.38 5.66
N PRO A 224 11.56 -7.70 5.76
CA PRO A 224 12.64 -8.67 5.82
C PRO A 224 13.43 -8.69 4.50
N PRO A 225 14.75 -8.97 4.55
CA PRO A 225 15.55 -9.09 3.34
C PRO A 225 15.02 -10.22 2.45
N ARG A 226 15.04 -10.01 1.13
CA ARG A 226 14.60 -11.00 0.17
C ARG A 226 15.72 -12.00 -0.11
N GLN A 227 15.39 -13.28 -0.21
CA GLN A 227 16.33 -14.25 -0.79
C GLN A 227 16.35 -14.05 -2.30
N VAL A 228 17.47 -13.54 -2.81
CA VAL A 228 17.69 -13.35 -4.24
C VAL A 228 18.77 -14.31 -4.72
N ARG A 229 18.59 -14.84 -5.92
CA ARG A 229 19.58 -15.63 -6.65
C ARG A 229 20.02 -14.84 -7.88
N GLY A 230 21.30 -14.96 -8.25
CA GLY A 230 21.89 -14.26 -9.40
C GLY A 230 23.13 -13.46 -9.02
N GLU A 231 24.07 -13.33 -9.95
CA GLU A 231 25.28 -12.51 -9.76
C GLU A 231 25.04 -11.11 -10.34
N PRO A 232 25.37 -10.04 -9.60
CA PRO A 232 25.30 -8.69 -10.13
C PRO A 232 26.33 -8.48 -11.24
N GLY A 233 26.00 -7.65 -12.22
CA GLY A 233 26.87 -7.30 -13.34
C GLY A 233 26.32 -7.70 -14.70
N GLY A 234 27.03 -7.25 -15.74
CA GLY A 234 26.62 -7.38 -17.13
C GLY A 234 25.58 -6.34 -17.54
N LEU A 235 25.63 -5.92 -18.81
CA LEU A 235 24.57 -5.15 -19.43
C LEU A 235 23.59 -6.13 -20.11
N PRO A 236 22.28 -5.86 -20.09
CA PRO A 236 21.31 -6.75 -20.69
C PRO A 236 21.50 -6.80 -22.21
N ALA A 237 21.28 -7.97 -22.79
CA ALA A 237 21.44 -8.24 -24.22
C ALA A 237 20.53 -7.35 -25.09
N VAL A 238 19.39 -6.93 -24.54
CA VAL A 238 18.44 -6.03 -25.22
C VAL A 238 18.87 -4.56 -25.21
N LEU A 239 19.95 -4.16 -24.55
CA LEU A 239 20.39 -2.76 -24.55
C LEU A 239 20.97 -2.35 -25.92
N LYS A 240 20.33 -1.40 -26.62
CA LYS A 240 20.87 -0.80 -27.85
C LYS A 240 22.00 0.18 -27.57
N THR A 241 21.91 0.89 -26.45
CA THR A 241 22.90 1.91 -26.09
C THR A 241 24.21 1.24 -25.69
N THR A 242 25.15 1.21 -26.63
CA THR A 242 26.40 0.47 -26.52
C THR A 242 27.39 1.08 -25.53
N THR A 243 27.23 2.36 -25.17
CA THR A 243 28.12 3.06 -24.23
C THR A 243 27.30 3.85 -23.22
N LEU A 244 27.30 3.39 -21.96
CA LEU A 244 26.85 4.18 -20.82
C LEU A 244 27.98 5.11 -20.38
N PHE A 245 27.65 6.29 -19.86
CA PHE A 245 28.64 7.10 -19.14
C PHE A 245 29.11 6.36 -17.88
N PRO A 246 30.34 6.63 -17.37
CA PRO A 246 30.88 5.93 -16.20
C PRO A 246 29.92 5.94 -14.99
N HIS A 247 29.34 7.09 -14.66
CA HIS A 247 28.39 7.21 -13.55
C HIS A 247 27.09 6.44 -13.78
N GLN A 248 26.66 6.27 -15.04
CA GLN A 248 25.49 5.46 -15.38
C GLN A 248 25.76 3.97 -15.24
N ALA A 249 26.95 3.52 -15.67
CA ALA A 249 27.38 2.15 -15.49
C ALA A 249 27.50 1.80 -14.00
N ASP A 250 28.07 2.70 -13.20
CA ASP A 250 28.16 2.56 -11.75
C ASP A 250 26.77 2.52 -11.10
N GLY A 251 25.85 3.40 -11.51
CA GLY A 251 24.47 3.41 -11.02
C GLY A 251 23.70 2.12 -11.33
N VAL A 252 23.83 1.59 -12.56
CA VAL A 252 23.23 0.29 -12.94
C VAL A 252 23.81 -0.84 -12.10
N LYS A 253 25.14 -0.89 -11.97
CA LYS A 253 25.82 -1.91 -11.17
C LYS A 253 25.39 -1.85 -9.70
N TRP A 254 25.27 -0.65 -9.13
CA TRP A 254 24.80 -0.44 -7.77
C TRP A 254 23.36 -0.94 -7.56
N LEU A 255 22.46 -0.69 -8.52
CA LEU A 255 21.09 -1.23 -8.48
C LEU A 255 21.08 -2.77 -8.54
N GLN A 256 21.93 -3.37 -9.37
CA GLN A 256 22.10 -4.83 -9.47
C GLN A 256 22.61 -5.43 -8.15
N GLU A 257 23.62 -4.81 -7.53
CA GLU A 257 24.16 -5.23 -6.23
C GLU A 257 23.12 -5.11 -5.10
N HIS A 258 22.32 -4.04 -5.10
CA HIS A 258 21.22 -3.92 -4.15
C HIS A 258 20.15 -5.01 -4.33
N CYS A 259 19.80 -5.32 -5.57
CA CYS A 259 18.88 -6.41 -5.87
C CYS A 259 19.45 -7.76 -5.40
N ALA A 260 20.70 -8.07 -5.78
CA ALA A 260 21.36 -9.33 -5.45
C ALA A 260 21.63 -9.54 -3.94
N SER A 261 21.84 -8.45 -3.19
CA SER A 261 22.01 -8.50 -1.73
C SER A 261 20.70 -8.72 -0.95
N GLY A 262 19.55 -8.75 -1.62
CA GLY A 262 18.25 -8.93 -0.97
C GLY A 262 17.67 -7.66 -0.36
N SER A 263 18.19 -6.48 -0.76
CA SER A 263 17.67 -5.19 -0.31
C SER A 263 16.20 -5.03 -0.71
N THR A 264 15.40 -4.38 0.14
CA THR A 264 13.94 -4.24 -0.06
C THR A 264 13.56 -3.11 -1.01
N GLY A 265 14.53 -2.28 -1.40
CA GLY A 265 14.40 -1.17 -2.33
C GLY A 265 15.70 -0.37 -2.41
N ALA A 266 15.77 0.54 -3.38
CA ALA A 266 16.90 1.45 -3.57
C ALA A 266 16.39 2.86 -3.91
N LEU A 267 17.07 3.88 -3.40
CA LEU A 267 16.77 5.29 -3.71
C LEU A 267 17.88 5.87 -4.57
N LEU A 268 17.62 6.03 -5.87
CA LEU A 268 18.55 6.65 -6.81
C LEU A 268 18.38 8.17 -6.80
N ALA A 269 19.10 8.85 -5.90
CA ALA A 269 18.99 10.28 -5.64
C ALA A 269 20.04 11.15 -6.36
N ASP A 270 20.46 10.74 -7.56
CA ASP A 270 21.42 11.48 -8.38
C ASP A 270 20.84 12.80 -8.91
N ASP A 271 21.71 13.73 -9.31
CA ASP A 271 21.34 15.00 -9.94
C ASP A 271 20.41 14.84 -11.16
N MET A 272 19.60 15.87 -11.42
CA MET A 272 18.72 15.92 -12.59
C MET A 272 19.54 15.91 -13.88
N GLY A 273 19.08 15.16 -14.89
CA GLY A 273 19.76 15.08 -16.20
C GLY A 273 20.84 14.02 -16.34
N LEU A 274 21.20 13.28 -15.28
CA LEU A 274 22.23 12.22 -15.36
C LEU A 274 21.78 10.90 -16.04
N GLY A 275 20.55 10.86 -16.56
CA GLY A 275 20.02 9.70 -17.28
C GLY A 275 19.47 8.59 -16.37
N LYS A 276 18.82 8.96 -15.25
CA LYS A 276 18.20 7.99 -14.31
C LYS A 276 17.20 7.05 -15.00
N THR A 277 16.45 7.54 -15.99
CA THR A 277 15.52 6.71 -16.78
C THR A 277 16.27 5.61 -17.54
N LEU A 278 17.35 5.94 -18.26
CA LEU A 278 18.20 4.97 -18.95
C LEU A 278 18.82 3.96 -17.97
N GLN A 279 19.35 4.41 -16.84
CA GLN A 279 19.89 3.51 -15.81
C GLN A 279 18.80 2.55 -15.31
N THR A 280 17.60 3.07 -15.05
CA THR A 280 16.47 2.27 -14.55
C THR A 280 15.98 1.27 -15.60
N LEU A 281 15.81 1.68 -16.86
CA LEU A 281 15.44 0.79 -17.96
C LEU A 281 16.47 -0.32 -18.19
N THR A 282 17.76 0.02 -18.10
CA THR A 282 18.85 -0.96 -18.19
C THR A 282 18.78 -1.96 -17.03
N PHE A 283 18.56 -1.48 -15.81
CA PHE A 283 18.37 -2.35 -14.65
C PHE A 283 17.12 -3.24 -14.78
N LEU A 284 15.99 -2.70 -15.23
CA LEU A 284 14.75 -3.45 -15.43
C LEU A 284 14.89 -4.55 -16.48
N ALA A 285 15.57 -4.27 -17.59
CA ALA A 285 15.88 -5.26 -18.62
C ALA A 285 16.78 -6.38 -18.06
N TRP A 286 17.77 -6.04 -17.22
CA TRP A 286 18.57 -7.04 -16.52
C TRP A 286 17.71 -7.88 -15.56
N VAL A 287 16.79 -7.29 -14.80
CA VAL A 287 15.87 -8.02 -13.91
C VAL A 287 15.02 -9.02 -14.71
N GLN A 288 14.53 -8.64 -15.89
CA GLN A 288 13.76 -9.51 -16.77
C GLN A 288 14.59 -10.72 -17.24
N GLU A 289 15.85 -10.52 -17.63
CA GLU A 289 16.76 -11.63 -17.96
C GLU A 289 16.98 -12.55 -16.75
N GLN A 290 17.04 -12.01 -15.53
CA GLN A 290 17.11 -12.83 -14.32
C GLN A 290 15.81 -13.61 -14.06
N MET A 291 14.64 -13.09 -14.45
CA MET A 291 13.38 -13.84 -14.40
C MET A 291 13.37 -14.98 -15.42
N ASP A 292 13.89 -14.74 -16.63
CA ASP A 292 13.93 -15.72 -17.72
C ASP A 292 14.82 -16.93 -17.41
N VAL A 293 15.93 -16.73 -16.70
CA VAL A 293 16.82 -17.82 -16.24
C VAL A 293 16.35 -18.48 -14.94
N GLY A 294 15.20 -18.08 -14.40
CA GLY A 294 14.61 -18.67 -13.19
C GLY A 294 15.25 -18.24 -11.87
N ASN A 295 16.07 -17.18 -11.88
CA ASN A 295 16.65 -16.61 -10.67
C ASN A 295 15.62 -15.79 -9.87
N HIS A 296 14.61 -15.25 -10.55
CA HIS A 296 13.49 -14.51 -9.96
C HIS A 296 12.15 -15.07 -10.44
N GLN A 297 11.09 -14.89 -9.64
CA GLN A 297 9.73 -15.19 -10.08
C GLN A 297 9.30 -14.19 -11.16
N ARG A 298 8.75 -14.70 -12.27
CA ARG A 298 8.22 -13.86 -13.34
C ARG A 298 7.02 -13.06 -12.85
N LYS A 299 7.16 -11.73 -12.87
CA LYS A 299 6.12 -10.76 -12.49
C LYS A 299 6.22 -9.53 -13.41
N PRO A 300 5.10 -8.87 -13.72
CA PRO A 300 5.13 -7.64 -14.51
C PRO A 300 5.85 -6.52 -13.77
N LEU A 301 6.58 -5.68 -14.52
CA LEU A 301 7.25 -4.50 -13.98
C LEU A 301 6.26 -3.33 -13.90
N LEU A 302 6.07 -2.72 -12.73
CA LEU A 302 5.17 -1.58 -12.56
C LEU A 302 5.95 -0.27 -12.47
N ILE A 303 5.68 0.66 -13.38
CA ILE A 303 6.22 2.02 -13.34
C ILE A 303 5.10 3.00 -13.00
N VAL A 304 5.33 3.79 -11.96
CA VAL A 304 4.44 4.84 -11.49
C VAL A 304 5.11 6.18 -11.71
N ALA A 305 4.52 7.05 -12.52
CA ALA A 305 5.07 8.38 -12.78
C ALA A 305 3.94 9.39 -13.10
N PRO A 306 4.21 10.71 -13.06
CA PRO A 306 3.27 11.71 -13.53
C PRO A 306 2.86 11.44 -14.98
N THR A 307 1.61 11.73 -15.33
CA THR A 307 1.05 11.47 -16.68
C THR A 307 1.92 12.01 -17.81
N GLY A 308 2.49 13.21 -17.63
CA GLY A 308 3.35 13.84 -18.63
C GLY A 308 4.69 13.14 -18.88
N LEU A 309 5.14 12.29 -17.94
CA LEU A 309 6.40 11.54 -18.07
C LEU A 309 6.19 10.12 -18.61
N LEU A 310 5.00 9.55 -18.52
CA LEU A 310 4.76 8.16 -18.95
C LEU A 310 5.06 7.95 -20.43
N LYS A 311 4.72 8.91 -21.29
CA LYS A 311 5.09 8.85 -22.71
C LYS A 311 6.61 8.86 -22.89
N ASN A 312 7.33 9.66 -22.10
CA ASN A 312 8.79 9.70 -22.15
C ASN A 312 9.40 8.35 -21.74
N TRP A 313 8.82 7.65 -20.77
CA TRP A 313 9.27 6.28 -20.43
C TRP A 313 9.11 5.31 -21.60
N GLU A 314 8.03 5.40 -22.37
CA GLU A 314 7.83 4.60 -23.58
C GLU A 314 8.87 4.95 -24.65
N ASP A 315 9.01 6.24 -24.96
CA ASP A 315 9.93 6.74 -25.99
C ASP A 315 11.40 6.38 -25.67
N GLU A 316 11.81 6.49 -24.40
CA GLU A 316 13.13 6.07 -23.91
C GLU A 316 13.32 4.56 -24.01
N GLY A 317 12.29 3.77 -23.68
CA GLY A 317 12.30 2.32 -23.83
C GLY A 317 12.52 1.89 -25.29
N GLU A 318 11.81 2.50 -26.23
CA GLU A 318 11.95 2.24 -27.67
C GLU A 318 13.32 2.68 -28.21
N THR A 319 13.83 3.79 -27.71
CA THR A 319 15.14 4.36 -28.11
C THR A 319 16.30 3.49 -27.62
N HIS A 320 16.28 3.13 -26.34
CA HIS A 320 17.42 2.50 -25.67
C HIS A 320 17.40 0.98 -25.66
N LEU A 321 16.25 0.34 -25.88
CA LEU A 321 16.11 -1.12 -25.87
C LEU A 321 15.78 -1.68 -27.27
N ALA A 322 16.41 -2.79 -27.63
CA ALA A 322 16.20 -3.51 -28.87
C ALA A 322 14.85 -4.19 -28.86
N SER A 323 14.07 -4.07 -29.94
CA SER A 323 12.73 -4.68 -30.02
C SER A 323 12.83 -6.20 -29.77
N PRO A 324 11.98 -6.76 -28.89
CA PRO A 324 10.77 -6.17 -28.29
C PRO A 324 10.97 -5.33 -27.02
N GLY A 325 12.20 -5.08 -26.59
CA GLY A 325 12.55 -4.26 -25.43
C GLY A 325 12.20 -4.97 -24.14
N LEU A 326 11.49 -4.29 -23.24
CA LEU A 326 10.85 -4.93 -22.09
C LEU A 326 9.63 -5.78 -22.51
N GLY A 327 9.11 -5.64 -23.74
CA GLY A 327 7.93 -6.35 -24.22
C GLY A 327 6.66 -5.49 -24.23
N ALA A 328 5.50 -6.15 -24.15
CA ALA A 328 4.20 -5.48 -24.29
C ALA A 328 3.91 -4.55 -23.10
N VAL A 329 3.62 -3.27 -23.42
CA VAL A 329 3.25 -2.23 -22.45
C VAL A 329 1.75 -2.27 -22.18
N PHE A 330 1.35 -2.30 -20.91
CA PHE A 330 -0.03 -2.01 -20.52
C PHE A 330 -0.16 -0.61 -19.91
N LYS A 331 -0.99 0.25 -20.52
CA LYS A 331 -1.26 1.60 -20.02
C LYS A 331 -2.42 1.58 -19.03
N ALA A 332 -2.12 1.41 -17.75
CA ALA A 332 -3.10 1.43 -16.68
C ALA A 332 -3.41 2.88 -16.23
N PHE A 333 -3.80 3.75 -17.18
CA PHE A 333 -4.22 5.13 -16.94
C PHE A 333 -5.08 5.63 -18.12
N GLY A 334 -5.84 6.70 -17.91
CA GLY A 334 -6.66 7.33 -18.95
C GLY A 334 -7.62 6.35 -19.63
N ALA A 335 -7.60 6.29 -20.97
CA ALA A 335 -8.48 5.41 -21.74
C ALA A 335 -8.21 3.91 -21.51
N GLY A 336 -6.99 3.53 -21.10
CA GLY A 336 -6.63 2.14 -20.83
C GLY A 336 -7.34 1.55 -19.62
N LEU A 337 -7.83 2.41 -18.70
CA LEU A 337 -8.62 1.97 -17.54
C LEU A 337 -9.99 1.42 -17.91
N LYS A 338 -10.59 1.89 -19.00
CA LYS A 338 -11.89 1.38 -19.47
C LYS A 338 -11.84 -0.12 -19.76
N GLY A 339 -10.66 -0.64 -20.11
CA GLY A 339 -10.45 -2.06 -20.34
C GLY A 339 -10.40 -2.89 -19.04
N LEU A 340 -10.31 -2.27 -17.87
CA LEU A 340 -10.25 -2.93 -16.56
C LEU A 340 -11.58 -2.82 -15.78
N ASP A 341 -12.41 -1.84 -16.13
CA ASP A 341 -13.72 -1.64 -15.51
C ASP A 341 -14.63 -2.85 -15.78
N GLY A 342 -15.27 -3.37 -14.73
CA GLY A 342 -16.16 -4.53 -14.82
C GLY A 342 -15.48 -5.90 -14.91
N LEU A 343 -14.16 -5.95 -15.13
CA LEU A 343 -13.41 -7.22 -15.05
C LEU A 343 -13.35 -7.75 -13.61
N THR A 344 -13.36 -9.08 -13.48
CA THR A 344 -13.02 -9.74 -12.22
C THR A 344 -11.55 -9.48 -11.86
N HIS A 345 -11.17 -9.71 -10.61
CA HIS A 345 -9.79 -9.57 -10.16
C HIS A 345 -8.82 -10.37 -11.04
N ASN A 346 -9.20 -11.59 -11.39
CA ASN A 346 -8.30 -12.53 -12.07
C ASN A 346 -8.16 -12.20 -13.54
N GLN A 347 -9.24 -11.75 -14.17
CA GLN A 347 -9.18 -11.21 -15.52
C GLN A 347 -8.26 -9.98 -15.59
N ARG A 348 -8.22 -9.15 -14.55
CA ARG A 348 -7.23 -8.06 -14.46
C ARG A 348 -5.82 -8.60 -14.22
N ARG A 349 -5.68 -9.55 -13.31
CA ARG A 349 -4.40 -10.20 -12.98
C ARG A 349 -3.78 -10.87 -14.19
N GLU A 350 -4.54 -11.68 -14.93
CA GLU A 350 -4.12 -12.30 -16.19
C GLU A 350 -3.69 -11.26 -17.20
N ARG A 351 -4.43 -10.15 -17.34
CA ARG A 351 -4.02 -9.05 -18.21
C ARG A 351 -2.68 -8.47 -17.79
N PHE A 352 -2.47 -8.19 -16.50
CA PHE A 352 -1.19 -7.69 -16.03
C PHE A 352 -0.06 -8.71 -16.17
N ILE A 353 -0.29 -9.99 -15.87
CA ILE A 353 0.70 -11.06 -16.01
C ILE A 353 1.05 -11.33 -17.48
N SER A 354 0.07 -11.18 -18.38
CA SER A 354 0.28 -11.30 -19.83
C SER A 354 1.08 -10.14 -20.43
N THR A 355 1.32 -9.10 -19.63
CA THR A 355 2.14 -7.95 -20.02
C THR A 355 3.46 -7.98 -19.27
N GLU A 356 4.50 -7.46 -19.89
CA GLU A 356 5.83 -7.47 -19.28
C GLU A 356 6.05 -6.25 -18.39
N TRP A 357 5.42 -5.12 -18.73
CA TRP A 357 5.45 -3.93 -17.90
C TRP A 357 4.18 -3.07 -18.02
N VAL A 358 3.84 -2.42 -16.91
CA VAL A 358 2.63 -1.65 -16.67
C VAL A 358 3.02 -0.22 -16.33
N LEU A 359 2.41 0.74 -17.03
CA LEU A 359 2.57 2.16 -16.78
C LEU A 359 1.33 2.70 -16.09
N THR A 360 1.48 3.45 -15.00
CA THR A 360 0.35 4.09 -14.31
C THR A 360 0.75 5.42 -13.66
N THR A 361 -0.25 6.17 -13.19
CA THR A 361 -0.07 7.46 -12.52
C THR A 361 -0.31 7.33 -11.02
N TYR A 362 0.20 8.29 -10.25
CA TYR A 362 -0.05 8.34 -8.80
C TYR A 362 -1.54 8.41 -8.46
N GLU A 363 -2.30 9.22 -9.19
CA GLU A 363 -3.75 9.39 -8.99
C GLU A 363 -4.48 8.10 -9.31
N THR A 364 -4.09 7.42 -10.39
CA THR A 364 -4.69 6.16 -10.79
C THR A 364 -4.41 5.07 -9.76
N LEU A 365 -3.16 4.96 -9.30
CA LEU A 365 -2.79 4.00 -8.26
C LEU A 365 -3.52 4.29 -6.95
N ARG A 366 -3.68 5.56 -6.55
CA ARG A 366 -4.42 5.96 -5.34
C ARG A 366 -5.91 5.63 -5.44
N ASP A 367 -6.56 6.09 -6.51
CA ASP A 367 -8.02 6.04 -6.62
C ASP A 367 -8.52 4.65 -7.03
N LYS A 368 -7.68 3.89 -7.74
CA LYS A 368 -7.97 2.56 -8.29
C LYS A 368 -6.98 1.50 -7.80
N ILE A 369 -6.45 1.63 -6.59
CA ILE A 369 -5.47 0.69 -6.01
C ILE A 369 -5.93 -0.78 -6.12
N ARG A 370 -7.23 -1.02 -6.00
CA ARG A 370 -7.87 -2.34 -6.15
C ARG A 370 -7.69 -2.99 -7.53
N TYR A 371 -7.26 -2.24 -8.53
CA TYR A 371 -6.91 -2.81 -9.84
C TYR A 371 -5.48 -3.37 -9.81
N PHE A 372 -4.59 -2.81 -8.99
CA PHE A 372 -3.17 -3.13 -8.97
C PHE A 372 -2.75 -4.07 -7.84
N LEU A 373 -3.65 -4.35 -6.90
CA LEU A 373 -3.38 -5.30 -5.82
C LEU A 373 -3.60 -6.72 -6.34
N PRO A 374 -2.53 -7.52 -6.53
CA PRO A 374 -2.60 -8.92 -6.20
C PRO A 374 -2.69 -9.03 -4.67
N VAL A 375 -3.61 -9.85 -4.15
CA VAL A 375 -3.35 -10.51 -2.87
C VAL A 375 -2.26 -11.52 -3.15
N ASP A 376 -1.04 -11.11 -2.83
CA ASP A 376 0.12 -11.98 -2.75
C ASP A 376 0.21 -12.61 -1.35
#